data_AF-A0A924CD65-F1
#
_entry.id   AF-A0A924CD65-F1
#
_cell.length_a   1.000
_cell.length_b   1.000
_cell.length_c   1.000
_cell.angle_alpha   90.00
_cell.angle_beta   90.00
_cell.angle_gamma   90.00
#
_symmetry.space_group_name_H-M   'P 1'
#
loop_
_entity.id
_entity.type
_entity.pdbx_description
1 polymer ?
#
loop_
_entity_poly.entity_id
_entity_poly.type
_entity_poly.pdbx_seq_one_letter_code
_entity_poly.pdbx_strand_id
1 'polypeptide(L)'
;MQQPFKYLVIKGGNTTRIAFEQSPKYSVRILQEWQRYHNGEIKTYVSNDTLYVNFDFNPTAGYETFWMQNTTTVRIFSPELLTVNGFNTNLEMFKLKQKSISVNISGKTEF
;
A
#
# COMPACT_ATOMS: atom_id res chain seq x y z
N MET A 1 7.25 -10.78 -0.37
CA MET A 1 6.36 -11.66 0.42
C MET A 1 5.33 -12.29 -0.52
N GLN A 2 4.97 -13.58 -0.36
CA GLN A 2 4.02 -14.31 -1.23
C GLN A 2 2.85 -14.97 -0.46
N GLN A 3 2.63 -14.58 0.80
CA GLN A 3 1.59 -15.19 1.63
C GLN A 3 0.19 -14.74 1.17
N PRO A 4 -0.83 -15.62 1.22
CA PRO A 4 -2.21 -15.25 0.91
C PRO A 4 -2.78 -14.19 1.84
N PHE A 5 -3.59 -13.28 1.29
CA PHE A 5 -4.35 -12.30 2.05
C PHE A 5 -5.58 -11.87 1.25
N LYS A 6 -6.60 -11.36 1.95
CA LYS A 6 -7.82 -10.79 1.35
C LYS A 6 -8.24 -9.48 2.00
N TYR A 7 -7.59 -9.08 3.09
CA TYR A 7 -7.78 -7.79 3.75
C TYR A 7 -6.48 -6.99 3.72
N LEU A 8 -6.60 -5.68 3.67
CA LEU A 8 -5.46 -4.76 3.64
C LEU A 8 -5.60 -3.69 4.71
N VAL A 9 -4.55 -3.51 5.50
CA VAL A 9 -4.40 -2.42 6.46
C VAL A 9 -3.14 -1.63 6.12
N ILE A 10 -3.29 -0.33 5.89
CA ILE A 10 -2.20 0.60 5.61
C ILE A 10 -2.11 1.63 6.75
N LYS A 11 -0.94 1.73 7.39
CA LYS A 11 -0.69 2.68 8.49
C LYS A 11 0.54 3.55 8.20
N GLY A 12 0.46 4.82 8.58
CA GLY A 12 1.59 5.75 8.49
C GLY A 12 1.91 6.21 7.07
N GLY A 13 0.97 6.08 6.13
CA GLY A 13 1.26 6.23 4.70
C GLY A 13 1.85 7.58 4.29
N ASN A 14 1.75 8.65 5.09
CA ASN A 14 2.26 9.99 4.77
C ASN A 14 1.93 10.44 3.34
N THR A 15 0.69 10.21 2.90
CA THR A 15 0.21 10.47 1.52
C THR A 15 0.93 9.67 0.43
N THR A 16 1.63 8.60 0.78
CA THR A 16 2.31 7.73 -0.18
C THR A 16 1.32 7.12 -1.16
N ARG A 17 1.71 7.12 -2.43
CA ARG A 17 0.99 6.44 -3.50
C ARG A 17 1.26 4.94 -3.47
N ILE A 18 0.19 4.18 -3.32
CA ILE A 18 0.15 2.72 -3.28
C ILE A 18 -0.75 2.25 -4.41
N ALA A 19 -0.33 1.23 -5.14
CA ALA A 19 -1.13 0.63 -6.20
C ALA A 19 -1.56 -0.78 -5.82
N PHE A 20 -2.81 -1.10 -6.13
CA PHE A 20 -3.34 -2.45 -6.11
C PHE A 20 -3.67 -2.92 -7.53
N GLU A 21 -3.24 -4.15 -7.84
CA GLU A 21 -3.55 -4.85 -9.08
C GLU A 21 -4.04 -6.26 -8.78
N GLN A 22 -5.18 -6.65 -9.37
CA GLN A 22 -5.63 -8.03 -9.28
C GLN A 22 -4.70 -8.97 -10.05
N SER A 23 -4.33 -10.07 -9.40
CA SER A 23 -3.37 -11.04 -9.94
C SER A 23 -3.61 -12.42 -9.32
N PRO A 24 -3.45 -13.53 -10.05
CA PRO A 24 -3.52 -14.88 -9.46
C PRO A 24 -2.42 -15.14 -8.42
N LYS A 25 -1.40 -14.27 -8.33
CA LYS A 25 -0.27 -14.38 -7.41
C LYS A 25 -0.34 -13.31 -6.34
N TYR A 26 -0.19 -13.74 -5.08
CA TYR A 26 -0.01 -12.84 -3.94
C TYR A 26 1.40 -12.26 -3.94
N SER A 27 1.51 -10.94 -3.90
CA SER A 27 2.81 -10.27 -3.81
C SER A 27 2.68 -8.86 -3.25
N VAL A 28 3.67 -8.46 -2.48
CA VAL A 28 3.93 -7.05 -2.15
C VAL A 28 5.31 -6.70 -2.66
N ARG A 29 5.40 -5.59 -3.40
CA ARG A 29 6.65 -5.09 -3.96
C ARG A 29 6.84 -3.65 -3.49
N ILE A 30 8.01 -3.40 -2.91
CA ILE A 30 8.46 -2.06 -2.56
C ILE A 30 9.39 -1.61 -3.68
N LEU A 31 9.26 -0.35 -4.11
CA LEU A 31 10.10 0.22 -5.15
C LEU A 31 11.59 0.09 -4.78
N GLN A 32 12.43 -0.30 -5.73
CA GLN A 32 13.84 -0.59 -5.47
C GLN A 32 14.60 0.66 -5.00
N GLU A 33 14.31 1.82 -5.59
CA GLU A 33 14.87 3.10 -5.19
C GLU A 33 14.52 3.42 -3.73
N TRP A 34 13.28 3.15 -3.31
CA TRP A 34 12.91 3.29 -1.91
C TRP A 34 13.74 2.39 -1.02
N GLN A 35 13.85 1.11 -1.35
CA GLN A 35 14.66 0.16 -0.57
C GLN A 35 16.13 0.56 -0.47
N ARG A 36 16.66 1.29 -1.47
CA ARG A 36 18.05 1.76 -1.46
C ARG A 36 18.29 2.89 -0.46
N TYR A 37 17.35 3.82 -0.31
CA TYR A 37 17.52 5.02 0.51
C TYR A 37 16.81 4.94 1.87
N HIS A 38 15.75 4.14 1.95
CA HIS A 38 14.78 4.07 3.04
C HIS A 38 14.54 2.62 3.50
N ASN A 39 15.61 1.81 3.48
CA ASN A 39 15.51 0.38 3.79
C ASN A 39 14.94 0.14 5.19
N GLY A 40 13.95 -0.73 5.30
CA GLY A 40 13.33 -1.09 6.58
C GLY A 40 12.26 -0.12 7.09
N GLU A 41 12.07 1.01 6.44
CA GLU A 41 11.05 2.01 6.82
C GLU A 41 9.65 1.64 6.32
N ILE A 42 9.54 0.64 5.43
CA ILE A 42 8.26 0.01 5.09
C ILE A 42 8.31 -1.44 5.56
N LYS A 43 7.46 -1.77 6.53
CA LYS A 43 7.31 -3.10 7.09
C LYS A 43 6.03 -3.74 6.56
N THR A 44 6.15 -4.95 6.03
CA THR A 44 5.01 -5.71 5.50
C THR A 44 4.95 -7.10 6.12
N TYR A 45 3.77 -7.52 6.53
CA TYR A 45 3.52 -8.85 7.05
C TYR A 45 2.06 -9.24 6.87
N VAL A 46 1.79 -10.55 6.90
CA VAL A 46 0.42 -11.08 6.89
C VAL A 46 0.12 -11.71 8.25
N SER A 47 -1.09 -11.43 8.74
CA SER A 47 -1.66 -12.09 9.92
C SER A 47 -3.17 -12.16 9.75
N ASN A 48 -3.80 -13.31 10.05
CA ASN A 48 -5.24 -13.53 9.93
C ASN A 48 -5.84 -13.05 8.59
N ASP A 49 -5.27 -13.52 7.48
CA ASP A 49 -5.62 -13.13 6.09
C ASP A 49 -5.52 -11.62 5.78
N THR A 50 -4.90 -10.85 6.67
CA THR A 50 -4.74 -9.40 6.55
C THR A 50 -3.29 -9.07 6.24
N LEU A 51 -3.06 -8.39 5.12
CA LEU A 51 -1.80 -7.75 4.81
C LEU A 51 -1.73 -6.43 5.57
N TYR A 52 -0.69 -6.28 6.38
CA TYR A 52 -0.33 -5.03 7.03
C TYR A 52 0.82 -4.38 6.27
N VAL A 53 0.64 -3.11 5.91
CA VAL A 53 1.69 -2.25 5.34
C VAL A 53 1.87 -1.07 6.30
N ASN A 54 2.99 -1.07 7.01
CA ASN A 54 3.32 -0.03 7.99
C ASN A 54 4.48 0.79 7.47
N PHE A 55 4.25 2.09 7.34
CA PHE A 55 5.26 3.09 7.04
C PHE A 55 5.76 3.67 8.36
N ASP A 56 7.04 3.48 8.62
CA ASP A 56 7.81 3.92 9.77
C ASP A 56 8.86 4.93 9.29
N PHE A 57 8.39 5.89 8.48
CA PHE A 57 9.17 6.96 7.89
C PHE A 57 8.50 8.28 8.23
N ASN A 58 9.29 9.33 8.46
CA ASN A 58 8.79 10.70 8.59
C ASN A 58 9.48 11.54 7.51
N PRO A 59 8.79 11.94 6.43
CA PRO A 59 9.40 12.68 5.35
C PRO A 59 9.87 14.05 5.83
N THR A 60 11.09 14.42 5.44
CA THR A 60 11.56 15.79 5.52
C THR A 60 10.82 16.62 4.47
N ALA A 61 10.42 17.84 4.83
CA ALA A 61 9.51 18.63 3.99
C ALA A 61 10.04 18.87 2.56
N GLY A 62 9.12 18.94 1.60
CA GLY A 62 9.39 19.38 0.23
C GLY A 62 9.52 18.23 -0.77
N TYR A 63 10.74 17.76 -1.03
CA TYR A 63 11.02 16.83 -2.12
C TYR A 63 10.51 15.41 -1.85
N GLU A 64 10.77 14.86 -0.66
CA GLU A 64 10.41 13.49 -0.32
C GLU A 64 8.90 13.30 -0.30
N THR A 65 8.17 14.26 0.29
CA THR A 65 6.70 14.25 0.29
C THR A 65 6.15 14.29 -1.14
N PHE A 66 6.65 15.18 -1.99
CA PHE A 66 6.22 15.27 -3.39
C PHE A 66 6.51 13.97 -4.15
N TRP A 67 7.71 13.40 -3.98
CA TRP A 67 8.10 12.16 -4.62
C TRP A 67 7.20 10.99 -4.19
N MET A 68 6.89 10.88 -2.89
CA MET A 68 6.01 9.83 -2.33
C MET A 68 4.58 9.92 -2.85
N GLN A 69 4.07 11.14 -3.06
CA GLN A 69 2.73 11.37 -3.60
C GLN A 69 2.62 11.04 -5.09
N ASN A 70 3.71 11.23 -5.84
CA ASN A 70 3.70 11.08 -7.30
C ASN A 70 4.23 9.73 -7.77
N THR A 71 5.02 9.02 -6.96
CA THR A 71 5.64 7.74 -7.31
C THR A 71 4.99 6.59 -6.57
N THR A 72 4.55 5.56 -7.31
CA THR A 72 4.02 4.33 -6.72
C THR A 72 5.12 3.60 -5.93
N THR A 73 5.11 3.77 -4.61
CA THR A 73 6.16 3.24 -3.72
C THR A 73 5.91 1.79 -3.37
N VAL A 74 4.63 1.41 -3.20
CA VAL A 74 4.22 0.04 -2.88
C VAL A 74 3.23 -0.44 -3.93
N ARG A 75 3.49 -1.63 -4.49
CA ARG A 75 2.56 -2.35 -5.36
C ARG A 75 2.09 -3.64 -4.68
N ILE A 76 0.78 -3.83 -4.62
CA ILE A 76 0.11 -4.94 -3.95
C ILE A 76 -0.64 -5.75 -5.00
N PHE A 77 -0.48 -7.07 -4.94
CA PHE A 77 -1.09 -8.02 -5.85
C PHE A 77 -1.79 -9.12 -5.07
N SER A 78 -3.07 -9.36 -5.36
CA SER A 78 -3.84 -10.51 -4.89
C SER A 78 -4.97 -10.83 -5.87
N PRO A 79 -5.55 -12.05 -5.84
CA PRO A 79 -6.71 -12.36 -6.67
C PRO A 79 -7.93 -11.52 -6.33
N GLU A 80 -8.07 -11.17 -5.05
CA GLU A 80 -9.19 -10.41 -4.50
C GLU A 80 -8.76 -9.59 -3.28
N LEU A 81 -9.40 -8.45 -3.07
CA LEU A 81 -9.38 -7.70 -1.81
C LEU A 81 -10.81 -7.43 -1.34
N LEU A 82 -11.19 -7.93 -0.17
CA LEU A 82 -12.53 -7.72 0.38
C LEU A 82 -12.63 -6.40 1.14
N THR A 83 -11.56 -6.00 1.82
CA THR A 83 -11.53 -4.79 2.64
C THR A 83 -10.18 -4.10 2.57
N VAL A 84 -10.21 -2.77 2.46
CA VAL A 84 -9.05 -1.91 2.63
C VAL A 84 -9.32 -0.87 3.70
N ASN A 85 -8.45 -0.83 4.70
CA ASN A 85 -8.41 0.20 5.73
C ASN A 85 -7.09 0.97 5.63
N GLY A 86 -7.15 2.23 5.21
CA GLY A 86 -5.98 3.09 5.04
C GLY A 86 -6.04 4.36 5.89
N PHE A 87 -4.88 4.85 6.31
CA PHE A 87 -4.74 6.14 6.97
C PHE A 87 -3.57 6.93 6.39
N ASN A 88 -3.82 8.17 5.99
CA ASN A 88 -2.86 9.07 5.32
C ASN A 88 -2.18 8.40 4.13
N THR A 89 -2.92 7.85 3.17
CA THR A 89 -2.34 7.10 2.05
C THR A 89 -3.14 7.35 0.79
N ASN A 90 -2.48 7.36 -0.36
CA ASN A 90 -3.15 7.44 -1.65
C ASN A 90 -3.20 6.05 -2.26
N LEU A 91 -4.40 5.51 -2.51
CA LEU A 91 -4.57 4.13 -2.97
C LEU A 91 -5.21 4.10 -4.35
N GLU A 92 -4.46 3.59 -5.32
CA GLU A 92 -4.94 3.41 -6.68
C GLU A 92 -5.28 1.94 -6.93
N MET A 93 -6.44 1.68 -7.50
CA MET A 93 -6.87 0.33 -7.83
C MET A 93 -7.02 0.17 -9.34
N PHE A 94 -6.26 -0.74 -9.93
CA PHE A 94 -6.26 -0.97 -11.37
C PHE A 94 -7.00 -2.27 -11.73
N LYS A 95 -7.86 -2.17 -12.77
CA LYS A 95 -8.49 -3.32 -13.44
C LYS A 95 -9.23 -4.28 -12.50
N LEU A 96 -9.93 -3.75 -11.50
CA LEU A 96 -10.73 -4.54 -10.57
C LEU A 96 -11.83 -5.33 -11.30
N LYS A 97 -11.82 -6.65 -11.11
CA LYS A 97 -12.81 -7.61 -11.60
C LYS A 97 -13.32 -8.45 -10.43
N GLN A 98 -13.97 -7.81 -9.47
CA GLN A 98 -14.61 -8.46 -8.33
C GLN A 98 -15.98 -7.83 -8.06
N LYS A 99 -16.85 -8.57 -7.37
CA LYS A 99 -18.24 -8.14 -7.15
C LYS A 99 -18.35 -6.91 -6.26
N SER A 100 -17.54 -6.83 -5.22
CA SER A 100 -17.59 -5.76 -4.23
C SER A 100 -16.27 -5.63 -3.48
N ILE A 101 -15.96 -4.43 -3.01
CA ILE A 101 -14.85 -4.14 -2.10
C ILE A 101 -15.32 -3.07 -1.09
N SER A 102 -14.94 -3.21 0.18
CA SER A 102 -15.14 -2.16 1.17
C SER A 102 -13.84 -1.38 1.33
N VAL A 103 -13.89 -0.06 1.10
CA VAL A 103 -12.73 0.82 1.21
C VAL A 103 -13.03 1.89 2.24
N ASN A 104 -12.21 1.95 3.28
CA ASN A 104 -12.22 3.00 4.28
C ASN A 104 -10.83 3.63 4.31
N ILE A 105 -10.73 4.87 3.80
CA ILE A 105 -9.50 5.64 3.89
C ILE A 105 -9.78 6.95 4.61
N SER A 106 -8.93 7.28 5.57
CA SER A 106 -9.08 8.46 6.44
C SER A 106 -7.78 9.27 6.50
N GLY A 107 -7.87 10.51 7.01
CA GLY A 107 -6.74 11.45 7.09
C GLY A 107 -6.51 12.23 5.79
N LYS A 108 -5.28 12.69 5.55
CA LYS A 108 -4.87 13.36 4.30
C LYS A 108 -4.64 12.29 3.22
N THR A 109 -5.58 12.16 2.31
CA THR A 109 -5.73 10.98 1.45
C THR A 109 -6.41 11.37 0.14
N GLU A 110 -6.03 10.69 -0.95
CA GLU A 110 -6.74 10.64 -2.23
C GLU A 110 -7.03 9.17 -2.62
N PHE A 111 -8.17 8.91 -3.27
CA PHE A 111 -8.58 7.58 -3.75
C PHE A 111 -9.00 7.64 -5.22
#